data_AF-A0A411HGI6-F1
#
_entry.id   AF-A0A411HGI6-F1
#
_cell.length_a   1.000
_cell.length_b   1.000
_cell.length_c   1.000
_cell.angle_alpha   90.00
_cell.angle_beta   90.00
_cell.angle_gamma   90.00
#
_symmetry.space_group_name_H-M   'P 1'
#
loop_
_entity.id
_entity.type
_entity.pdbx_description
1 polymer ?
#
loop_
_entity_poly.entity_id
_entity_poly.type
_entity_poly.pdbx_seq_one_letter_code
_entity_poly.pdbx_strand_id
1 'polypeptide(L)'
;MHSVNLVEYRNSWPSQFNEAAVQLALIFAGIPVHIEHIGSTSIPALCAKPVLDILLGVHDLASIESRASGLHVWLLARAWLEHRQWNFSATTFHVESAH
;
A
#
# COMPACT_ATOMS: atom_id res chain seq x y z
N MET A 1 -17.25 -8.30 19.68
CA MET A 1 -15.90 -7.73 19.83
C MET A 1 -15.03 -8.33 18.74
N HIS A 2 -14.47 -7.51 17.84
CA HIS A 2 -13.45 -7.99 16.90
C HIS A 2 -12.09 -7.86 17.60
N SER A 3 -11.44 -8.97 17.90
CA SER A 3 -10.08 -8.96 18.44
C SER A 3 -9.10 -8.60 17.31
N VAL A 4 -8.33 -7.53 17.49
CA VAL A 4 -7.22 -7.20 16.59
C VAL A 4 -5.97 -7.84 17.17
N ASN A 5 -5.39 -8.81 16.44
CA ASN A 5 -4.14 -9.44 16.84
C ASN A 5 -2.97 -8.57 16.36
N LEU A 6 -2.31 -7.89 17.30
CA LEU A 6 -1.09 -7.12 17.05
C LEU A 6 0.12 -8.02 17.27
N VAL A 7 1.12 -7.86 16.42
CA VAL A 7 2.41 -8.56 16.55
C VAL A 7 3.53 -7.55 16.72
N GLU A 8 4.61 -7.98 17.37
CA GLU A 8 5.87 -7.23 17.41
C GLU A 8 6.38 -6.94 16.00
N TYR A 9 7.16 -5.86 15.89
CA TYR A 9 7.75 -5.47 14.61
C TYR A 9 8.53 -6.62 13.98
N ARG A 10 8.27 -6.90 12.70
CA ARG A 10 8.99 -7.94 11.95
C ARG A 10 9.96 -7.30 10.98
N ASN A 11 11.25 -7.65 11.10
CA ASN A 11 12.31 -7.24 10.18
C ASN A 11 12.09 -7.74 8.73
N SER A 12 11.12 -8.64 8.51
CA SER A 12 10.71 -9.10 7.19
C SER A 12 9.76 -8.14 6.47
N TRP A 13 9.14 -7.18 7.15
CA TRP A 13 8.19 -6.26 6.50
C TRP A 13 8.83 -5.39 5.40
N PRO A 14 10.05 -4.84 5.56
CA PRO A 14 10.71 -4.13 4.47
C PRO A 14 10.96 -5.00 3.22
N SER A 15 11.34 -6.27 3.39
CA SER A 15 11.56 -7.17 2.24
C SER A 15 10.25 -7.55 1.56
N GLN A 16 9.20 -7.86 2.33
CA GLN A 16 7.86 -8.14 1.81
C GLN A 16 7.27 -6.93 1.07
N PHE A 17 7.49 -5.71 1.58
CA PHE A 17 7.12 -4.49 0.88
C PHE A 17 7.86 -4.38 -0.46
N ASN A 18 9.18 -4.60 -0.49
CA ASN A 18 9.95 -4.53 -1.72
C ASN A 18 9.47 -5.54 -2.78
N GLU A 19 9.14 -6.76 -2.37
CA GLU A 19 8.57 -7.78 -3.26
C GLU A 19 7.23 -7.33 -3.84
N ALA A 20 6.33 -6.81 -3.00
CA ALA A 20 5.03 -6.28 -3.45
C ALA A 20 5.21 -5.05 -4.36
N ALA A 21 6.15 -4.15 -4.04
CA ALA A 21 6.45 -2.97 -4.84
C ALA A 21 6.95 -3.34 -6.24
N VAL A 22 7.80 -4.37 -6.36
CA VAL A 22 8.24 -4.89 -7.67
C VAL A 22 7.06 -5.44 -8.46
N GLN A 23 6.16 -6.21 -7.84
CA GLN A 23 4.98 -6.73 -8.52
C GLN A 23 4.04 -5.62 -9.00
N LEU A 24 3.77 -4.62 -8.15
CA LEU A 24 2.96 -3.46 -8.51
C LEU A 24 3.60 -2.66 -9.66
N ALA A 25 4.92 -2.44 -9.61
CA ALA A 25 5.64 -1.77 -10.69
C ALA A 25 5.52 -2.52 -12.03
N LEU A 26 5.51 -3.85 -12.02
CA LEU A 26 5.30 -4.67 -13.22
C LEU A 26 3.86 -4.57 -13.75
N ILE A 27 2.85 -4.62 -12.86
CA ILE A 27 1.44 -4.46 -13.23
C ILE A 27 1.20 -3.10 -13.88
N PHE A 28 1.78 -2.04 -13.32
CA PHE A 28 1.61 -0.67 -13.80
C PHE A 28 2.73 -0.23 -14.76
N ALA A 29 3.49 -1.17 -15.35
CA ALA A 29 4.58 -0.84 -16.27
C ALA A 29 4.12 0.07 -17.42
N GLY A 30 4.87 1.15 -17.65
CA GLY A 30 4.52 2.17 -18.65
C GLY A 30 3.54 3.25 -18.16
N ILE A 31 3.07 3.17 -16.91
CA ILE A 31 2.35 4.26 -16.23
C ILE A 31 3.29 4.84 -15.17
N PRO A 32 3.49 6.16 -15.11
CA PRO A 32 4.25 6.77 -14.03
C PRO A 32 3.49 6.61 -12.71
N VAL A 33 4.00 5.73 -11.84
CA VAL A 33 3.45 5.47 -10.50
C VAL A 33 4.51 5.71 -9.44
N HIS A 34 4.07 6.19 -8.27
CA HIS A 34 4.89 6.28 -7.07
C HIS A 34 4.43 5.21 -6.07
N ILE A 35 5.35 4.42 -5.52
CA ILE A 35 5.03 3.32 -4.59
C ILE A 35 5.71 3.59 -3.25
N GLU A 36 4.96 3.67 -2.16
CA GLU A 36 5.49 3.97 -0.81
C GLU A 36 4.92 3.00 0.24
N HIS A 37 5.78 2.55 1.16
CA HIS A 37 5.37 1.75 2.32
C HIS A 37 4.84 2.69 3.40
N ILE A 38 3.53 2.63 3.65
CA ILE A 38 2.88 3.46 4.67
C ILE A 38 2.36 2.57 5.81
N GLY A 39 1.71 3.21 6.78
CA GLY A 39 1.09 2.49 7.91
C GLY A 39 2.08 2.01 8.97
N SER A 40 1.55 1.31 9.96
CA SER A 40 2.32 0.91 11.15
C SER A 40 3.44 -0.09 10.87
N THR A 41 3.32 -0.90 9.83
CA THR A 41 4.34 -1.89 9.43
C THR A 41 5.57 -1.26 8.77
N SER A 42 5.52 0.02 8.37
CA SER A 42 6.67 0.76 7.84
C SER A 42 7.53 1.42 8.93
N ILE A 43 7.08 1.39 10.19
CA ILE A 43 7.77 2.00 11.33
C ILE A 43 8.52 0.93 12.12
N PRO A 44 9.87 0.92 12.11
CA PRO A 44 10.66 0.01 12.92
C PRO A 44 10.29 0.06 14.41
N ALA A 45 10.28 -1.11 15.06
CA ALA A 45 9.96 -1.28 16.48
C ALA A 45 8.53 -0.92 16.90
N LEU A 46 7.59 -0.75 15.96
CA LEU A 46 6.18 -0.54 16.27
C LEU A 46 5.38 -1.86 16.15
N CYS A 47 4.62 -2.21 17.20
CA CYS A 47 3.68 -3.32 17.13
C CYS A 47 2.53 -2.98 16.17
N ALA A 48 2.18 -3.91 15.29
CA ALA A 48 1.23 -3.66 14.22
C ALA A 48 0.37 -4.89 13.90
N LYS A 49 -0.76 -4.67 13.22
CA LYS A 49 -1.45 -5.75 12.52
C LYS A 49 -0.51 -6.23 11.39
N PRO A 50 -0.32 -7.54 11.17
CA PRO A 50 0.60 -8.05 10.15
C PRO A 50 0.03 -7.91 8.72
N VAL A 51 -0.27 -6.67 8.32
CA VAL A 51 -0.77 -6.31 6.99
C VAL A 51 0.05 -5.12 6.47
N LEU A 52 0.53 -5.20 5.23
CA LEU A 52 1.27 -4.11 4.61
C LEU A 52 0.30 -3.11 3.97
N ASP A 53 0.45 -1.84 4.32
CA ASP A 53 -0.24 -0.73 3.66
C ASP A 53 0.69 -0.13 2.59
N ILE A 54 0.30 -0.24 1.32
CA ILE A 54 1.09 0.29 0.20
C ILE A 54 0.34 1.43 -0.47
N LEU A 55 0.97 2.60 -0.54
CA LEU A 55 0.46 3.76 -1.26
C LEU A 55 0.91 3.69 -2.71
N LEU A 56 -0.04 3.74 -3.65
CA LEU A 56 0.22 3.97 -5.06
C LEU A 56 -0.25 5.38 -5.42
N GLY A 57 0.70 6.27 -5.68
CA GLY A 57 0.46 7.61 -6.19
C GLY A 57 0.44 7.62 -7.72
N VAL A 58 -0.61 8.19 -8.30
CA VAL A 58 -0.78 8.28 -9.77
C VAL A 58 -1.25 9.68 -10.17
N HIS A 59 -0.85 10.13 -11.35
CA HIS A 59 -1.32 11.42 -11.89
C HIS A 59 -2.82 11.42 -12.14
N ASP A 60 -3.32 10.32 -12.71
CA ASP A 60 -4.74 10.15 -13.05
C ASP A 60 -5.19 8.73 -12.67
N LEU A 61 -6.26 8.63 -11.90
CA LEU A 61 -6.77 7.34 -11.41
C LEU A 61 -7.33 6.49 -12.56
N ALA A 62 -7.89 7.12 -13.59
CA ALA A 62 -8.40 6.41 -14.76
C ALA A 62 -7.30 5.65 -15.51
N SER A 63 -6.04 6.12 -15.43
CA SER A 63 -4.90 5.46 -16.08
C SER A 63 -4.62 4.05 -15.55
N ILE A 64 -4.98 3.77 -14.28
CA ILE A 64 -4.71 2.48 -13.64
C ILE A 64 -5.94 1.58 -13.50
N GLU A 65 -7.14 2.10 -13.73
CA GLU A 65 -8.41 1.41 -13.45
C GLU A 65 -8.52 0.04 -14.13
N SER A 66 -8.20 -0.03 -15.43
CA SER A 66 -8.23 -1.29 -16.19
C SER A 66 -7.27 -2.35 -15.62
N ARG A 67 -6.12 -1.94 -15.09
CA ARG A 67 -5.07 -2.82 -14.54
C ARG A 67 -5.27 -3.13 -13.06
N ALA A 68 -5.98 -2.27 -12.35
CA ALA A 68 -6.33 -2.43 -10.94
C ALA A 68 -7.50 -3.41 -10.74
N SER A 69 -8.26 -3.74 -11.79
CA SER A 69 -9.44 -4.62 -11.74
C SER A 69 -9.20 -6.02 -11.14
N GLY A 70 -7.96 -6.54 -11.20
CA GLY A 70 -7.56 -7.82 -10.61
C GLY A 70 -6.93 -7.72 -9.22
N LEU A 71 -6.79 -6.52 -8.67
CA LEU A 71 -6.23 -6.29 -7.33
C LEU A 71 -7.38 -6.09 -6.34
N HIS A 72 -7.28 -6.70 -5.14
CA HIS A 72 -8.18 -6.35 -4.04
C HIS A 72 -7.82 -4.96 -3.52
N VAL A 73 -8.37 -3.94 -4.18
CA VAL A 73 -8.15 -2.53 -3.86
C VAL A 73 -9.12 -2.08 -2.80
N TRP A 74 -8.60 -1.73 -1.63
CA TRP A 74 -9.37 -0.95 -0.66
C TRP A 74 -9.08 0.53 -0.91
N LEU A 75 -9.98 1.22 -1.60
CA LEU A 75 -9.89 2.67 -1.78
C LEU A 75 -10.05 3.39 -0.42
N LEU A 76 -9.00 3.44 0.40
CA LEU A 76 -8.92 4.32 1.59
C LEU A 76 -8.53 5.76 1.19
N ALA A 77 -8.84 6.14 -0.03
CA ALA A 77 -8.64 7.49 -0.53
C ALA A 77 -9.75 8.38 0.03
N ARG A 78 -9.53 8.96 1.22
CA ARG A 78 -10.12 10.27 1.56
C ARG A 78 -9.55 10.99 2.79
N ALA A 79 -8.86 10.33 3.72
CA ALA A 79 -8.44 11.00 4.97
C ALA A 79 -6.94 11.36 5.08
N TRP A 80 -6.06 10.80 4.24
CA TRP A 80 -4.60 10.97 4.39
C TRP A 80 -3.95 11.99 3.43
N LEU A 81 -4.67 12.44 2.39
CA LEU A 81 -4.14 13.36 1.38
C LEU A 81 -4.18 14.84 1.79
N GLU A 82 -5.00 15.20 2.79
CA GLU A 82 -5.24 16.60 3.13
C GLU A 82 -4.03 17.29 3.80
N HIS A 83 -3.07 16.53 4.33
CA HIS A 83 -1.90 17.06 5.04
C HIS A 83 -0.58 17.08 4.23
N ARG A 84 -0.53 16.48 3.04
CA ARG A 84 0.65 16.53 2.15
C ARG A 84 0.25 17.25 0.85
N GLN A 85 0.91 18.38 0.55
CA GLN A 85 0.74 19.11 -0.71
C GLN A 85 1.22 18.26 -1.91
N TRP A 86 0.38 17.35 -2.40
CA TRP A 86 0.65 16.50 -3.55
C TRP A 86 -0.38 16.74 -4.65
N ASN A 87 0.07 16.90 -5.89
CA ASN A 87 -0.79 17.10 -7.08
C ASN A 87 -1.28 15.76 -7.70
N PHE A 88 -1.55 14.74 -6.89
CA PHE A 88 -1.81 13.37 -7.37
C PHE A 88 -3.04 12.74 -6.72
N SER A 89 -3.69 11.82 -7.43
CA SER A 89 -4.68 10.90 -6.85
C SER A 89 -3.95 9.72 -6.18
N ALA A 90 -4.42 9.27 -5.02
CA ALA A 90 -3.80 8.16 -4.30
C ALA A 90 -4.76 7.00 -4.03
N THR A 91 -4.22 5.79 -3.96
CA THR A 91 -4.95 4.58 -3.57
C THR A 91 -4.07 3.69 -2.69
N THR A 92 -4.69 3.03 -1.72
CA THR A 92 -4.02 2.10 -0.80
C THR A 92 -4.28 0.66 -1.22
N PHE A 93 -3.23 -0.15 -1.28
CA PHE A 93 -3.32 -1.60 -1.48
C PHE A 93 -2.99 -2.30 -0.16
N HIS A 94 -3.76 -3.32 0.18
CA HIS A 94 -3.45 -4.22 1.30
C HIS A 94 -3.00 -5.55 0.71
N VAL A 95 -1.79 -5.96 1.07
CA VAL A 95 -1.31 -7.32 0.77
C VAL A 95 -1.33 -8.09 2.08
N GLU A 96 -2.23 -9.08 2.17
CA GLU A 96 -2.28 -10.02 3.29
C GLU A 96 -1.37 -11.21 2.98
N SER A 97 -0.45 -11.53 3.89
CA SER A 97 0.39 -12.72 3.76
C SER A 97 -0.49 -13.97 3.92
N ALA A 98 -0.64 -14.78 2.87
CA ALA A 98 -1.22 -16.12 3.00
C ALA A 98 -0.38 -16.92 4.01
N HIS A 99 -1.05 -17.45 5.04
CA HIS A 99 -0.46 -18.37 6.02
C HIS A 99 -0.11 -19.71 5.38
#